data_AF-A0A1W9TK65-F1
#
_entry.id   AF-A0A1W9TK65-F1
#
_cell.length_a   1.000
_cell.length_b   1.000
_cell.length_c   1.000
_cell.angle_alpha   90.00
_cell.angle_beta   90.00
_cell.angle_gamma   90.00
#
_symmetry.space_group_name_H-M   'P 1'
#
loop_
_entity.id
_entity.type
_entity.pdbx_description
1 polymer ?
#
loop_
_entity_poly.entity_id
_entity_poly.type
_entity_poly.pdbx_seq_one_letter_code
_entity_poly.pdbx_strand_id
1 'polypeptide(L)'
;MKDRKTGTWWPMFHWTDQMIIVHGLYCSLSLLLRSLILKRLKEEGISMSMNKLHDKLSEIREVLNIFPKRKKKQTIQSVVTKMDEVQQRLFDLFKMEQYLAS
;
A
#
# COMPACT_ATOMS: atom_id res chain seq x y z
N MET A 1 -10.73 -13.17 -5.31
CA MET A 1 -9.48 -13.95 -5.22
C MET A 1 -9.89 -15.41 -5.09
N LYS A 2 -10.49 -16.02 -6.11
CA LYS A 2 -10.61 -15.62 -7.53
C LYS A 2 -12.05 -15.17 -7.87
N ASP A 3 -12.34 -13.87 -7.91
CA ASP A 3 -11.92 -12.98 -9.01
C ASP A 3 -10.48 -12.48 -8.89
N ARG A 4 -9.81 -12.19 -10.02
CA ARG A 4 -8.46 -11.60 -10.04
C ARG A 4 -8.43 -10.21 -9.39
N LYS A 5 -9.57 -9.52 -9.25
CA LYS A 5 -9.65 -8.14 -8.73
C LYS A 5 -10.15 -8.00 -7.28
N THR A 6 -10.92 -8.96 -6.71
CA THR A 6 -11.77 -8.68 -5.51
C THR A 6 -11.84 -9.71 -4.34
N GLY A 7 -10.76 -10.39 -3.92
CA GLY A 7 -10.74 -11.03 -2.57
C GLY A 7 -11.49 -12.36 -2.30
N THR A 8 -12.52 -12.72 -3.08
CA THR A 8 -13.40 -13.91 -2.92
C THR A 8 -12.79 -15.33 -3.08
N TRP A 9 -12.68 -16.10 -1.98
CA TRP A 9 -12.34 -17.54 -1.86
C TRP A 9 -12.61 -18.43 -3.11
N TRP A 10 -11.58 -18.84 -3.87
CA TRP A 10 -11.75 -19.93 -4.85
C TRP A 10 -10.44 -20.52 -5.42
N PRO A 11 -10.36 -21.83 -5.74
CA PRO A 11 -11.08 -22.99 -5.22
C PRO A 11 -10.17 -23.86 -4.32
N MET A 12 -10.79 -24.55 -3.36
CA MET A 12 -10.11 -25.38 -2.35
C MET A 12 -9.52 -26.69 -2.89
N PHE A 13 -9.92 -27.18 -4.08
CA PHE A 13 -9.69 -28.56 -4.54
C PHE A 13 -8.21 -29.03 -4.71
N HIS A 14 -7.24 -28.14 -4.51
CA HIS A 14 -5.80 -28.45 -4.56
C HIS A 14 -5.05 -27.87 -3.34
N TRP A 15 -5.77 -27.38 -2.33
CA TRP A 15 -5.21 -26.79 -1.12
C TRP A 15 -5.26 -27.82 0.00
N THR A 16 -4.15 -27.98 0.72
CA THR A 16 -4.12 -28.73 1.97
C THR A 16 -4.78 -27.90 3.09
N ASP A 17 -5.17 -28.55 4.18
CA ASP A 17 -5.77 -27.88 5.34
C ASP A 17 -4.88 -26.74 5.86
N GLN A 18 -3.56 -26.92 5.85
CA GLN A 18 -2.59 -25.89 6.20
C GLN A 18 -2.69 -24.66 5.27
N MET A 19 -2.87 -24.85 3.96
CA MET A 19 -3.04 -23.73 3.01
C MET A 19 -4.35 -22.99 3.26
N ILE A 20 -5.43 -23.71 3.60
CA ILE A 20 -6.74 -23.13 3.94
C ILE A 20 -6.63 -22.30 5.24
N ILE A 21 -5.98 -22.82 6.27
CA ILE A 21 -5.75 -22.13 7.56
C ILE A 21 -4.92 -20.85 7.36
N VAL A 22 -3.79 -20.95 6.65
CA VAL A 22 -2.92 -19.79 6.36
C VAL A 22 -3.68 -18.73 5.55
N HIS A 23 -4.49 -19.14 4.57
CA HIS A 23 -5.33 -18.23 3.80
C HIS A 23 -6.41 -17.54 4.66
N GLY A 24 -7.11 -18.28 5.50
CA GLY A 24 -8.08 -17.74 6.45
C GLY A 24 -7.45 -16.69 7.37
N LEU A 25 -6.25 -16.96 7.88
CA LEU A 25 -5.48 -16.04 8.71
C LEU A 25 -5.15 -14.73 7.98
N TYR A 26 -4.50 -14.79 6.81
CA TYR A 26 -4.08 -13.56 6.13
C TYR A 26 -5.25 -12.76 5.56
N CYS A 27 -6.34 -13.42 5.14
CA CYS A 27 -7.55 -12.72 4.72
C CYS A 27 -8.23 -12.01 5.89
N SER A 28 -8.29 -12.64 7.07
CA SER A 28 -8.80 -12.01 8.29
C SER A 28 -7.95 -10.81 8.70
N LEU A 29 -6.62 -10.96 8.69
CA LEU A 29 -5.68 -9.88 8.98
C LEU A 29 -5.83 -8.71 7.97
N SER A 30 -5.97 -9.01 6.67
CA SER A 30 -6.19 -8.00 5.64
C SER A 30 -7.48 -7.22 5.87
N LEU A 31 -8.57 -7.89 6.26
CA LEU A 31 -9.85 -7.24 6.57
C LEU A 31 -9.75 -6.34 7.82
N LEU A 32 -9.06 -6.81 8.87
CA LEU A 32 -8.81 -6.02 10.08
C LEU A 32 -7.97 -4.77 9.78
N LEU A 33 -6.86 -4.90 9.04
CA LEU A 33 -6.02 -3.77 8.62
C LEU A 33 -6.81 -2.75 7.80
N ARG A 34 -7.59 -3.22 6.82
CA ARG A 34 -8.50 -2.36 6.02
C ARG A 34 -9.51 -1.61 6.88
N SER A 35 -10.05 -2.26 7.90
CA SER A 35 -11.04 -1.68 8.81
C SER A 35 -10.40 -0.62 9.73
N LEU A 36 -9.19 -0.88 10.24
CA LEU A 36 -8.39 0.09 11.01
C LEU A 36 -8.02 1.31 10.19
N ILE A 37 -7.66 1.12 8.91
CA ILE A 37 -7.35 2.22 8.00
C ILE A 37 -8.60 3.09 7.76
N LEU A 38 -9.75 2.49 7.41
CA LEU A 38 -11.00 3.24 7.21
C LEU A 38 -11.46 3.96 8.48
N LYS A 39 -11.25 3.38 9.67
CA LYS A 39 -11.52 4.03 10.96
C LYS A 39 -10.68 5.30 11.12
N ARG A 40 -9.36 5.22 10.92
CA ARG A 40 -8.45 6.39 11.01
C ARG A 40 -8.81 7.48 9.99
N LEU A 41 -9.12 7.10 8.75
CA LEU A 41 -9.56 8.06 7.74
C LEU A 41 -10.83 8.80 8.17
N LYS A 42 -11.82 8.08 8.73
CA LYS A 42 -13.06 8.68 9.24
C LYS A 42 -12.81 9.61 10.44
N GLU A 43 -11.87 9.28 11.31
CA GLU A 43 -11.45 10.12 12.45
C GLU A 43 -10.84 11.45 11.96
N GLU A 44 -10.09 11.43 10.86
CA GLU A 44 -9.54 12.62 10.18
C GLU A 44 -10.52 13.31 9.21
N GLY A 45 -11.80 12.92 9.19
CA GLY A 45 -12.81 13.48 8.28
C GLY A 45 -12.60 13.13 6.79
N ILE A 46 -11.75 12.15 6.47
CA ILE A 46 -11.48 11.68 5.10
C ILE A 46 -12.46 10.54 4.76
N SER A 47 -13.41 10.80 3.88
CA SER A 47 -14.39 9.79 3.42
C SER A 47 -14.09 9.32 1.99
N MET A 48 -13.83 8.02 1.82
CA MET A 48 -13.65 7.37 0.51
C MET A 48 -13.89 5.86 0.58
N SER A 49 -14.10 5.22 -0.58
CA SER A 49 -14.15 3.77 -0.69
C SER A 49 -12.75 3.15 -0.59
N MET A 50 -12.67 1.88 -0.17
CA MET A 50 -11.42 1.11 -0.11
C MET A 50 -10.71 1.03 -1.48
N ASN A 51 -11.47 0.98 -2.58
CA ASN A 51 -10.89 0.99 -3.92
C ASN A 51 -10.22 2.34 -4.22
N LYS A 52 -10.93 3.47 -4.01
CA LYS A 52 -10.38 4.81 -4.21
C LYS A 52 -9.16 5.08 -3.33
N LEU A 53 -9.14 4.54 -2.11
CA LEU A 53 -7.97 4.57 -1.23
C LEU A 53 -6.79 3.81 -1.84
N HIS A 54 -7.00 2.57 -2.29
CA HIS A 54 -5.95 1.78 -2.95
C HIS A 54 -5.42 2.48 -4.22
N ASP A 55 -6.30 3.06 -5.03
CA ASP A 55 -5.94 3.84 -6.22
C ASP A 55 -5.03 5.01 -5.83
N LYS A 56 -5.47 5.86 -4.88
CA LYS A 56 -4.72 7.03 -4.38
C LYS A 56 -3.35 6.66 -3.82
N LEU A 57 -3.27 5.58 -3.05
CA LEU A 57 -2.00 5.10 -2.48
C LEU A 57 -1.06 4.52 -3.55
N SER A 58 -1.58 3.88 -4.61
CA SER A 58 -0.75 3.28 -5.69
C SER A 58 -0.06 4.28 -6.62
N GLU A 59 -0.51 5.53 -6.59
CA GLU A 59 0.03 6.69 -7.30
C GLU A 59 1.15 7.41 -6.51
N ILE A 60 1.19 7.24 -5.18
CA ILE A 60 2.31 7.70 -4.33
C ILE A 60 3.47 6.74 -4.56
N ARG A 61 4.59 7.25 -5.09
CA ARG A 61 5.77 6.43 -5.41
C ARG A 61 7.05 7.18 -5.10
N GLU A 62 8.00 6.46 -4.55
CA GLU A 62 9.39 6.90 -4.48
C GLU A 62 10.12 6.58 -5.79
N VAL A 63 10.89 7.53 -6.30
CA VAL A 63 11.68 7.42 -7.52
C VAL A 63 13.15 7.66 -7.18
N LEU A 64 13.98 6.63 -7.38
CA LEU A 64 15.43 6.72 -7.17
C LEU A 64 16.13 7.13 -8.47
N ASN A 65 16.56 8.38 -8.55
CA ASN A 65 17.32 8.91 -9.68
C ASN A 65 18.80 8.55 -9.52
N ILE A 66 19.33 7.75 -10.46
CA ILE A 66 20.69 7.19 -10.41
C ILE A 66 21.56 7.91 -11.44
N PHE A 67 22.41 8.84 -11.01
CA PHE A 67 23.24 9.67 -11.90
C PHE A 67 24.61 9.03 -12.19
N PRO A 68 25.15 9.12 -13.42
CA PRO A 68 26.39 8.47 -13.81
C PRO A 68 27.60 8.96 -12.99
N LYS A 69 28.47 8.02 -12.57
CA LYS A 69 29.64 8.29 -11.72
C LYS A 69 30.59 9.30 -12.37
N ARG A 70 30.70 10.51 -11.80
CA ARG A 70 31.80 11.44 -12.09
C ARG A 70 32.93 11.25 -11.07
N LYS A 71 33.96 10.51 -11.48
CA LYS A 71 35.27 10.27 -10.87
C LYS A 71 35.36 9.70 -9.43
N LYS A 72 34.45 9.95 -8.48
CA LYS A 72 34.60 9.44 -7.09
C LYS A 72 33.37 8.91 -6.33
N LYS A 73 32.11 9.18 -6.73
CA LYS A 73 30.92 8.53 -6.12
C LYS A 73 29.78 8.35 -7.12
N GLN A 74 28.91 7.37 -6.87
CA GLN A 74 27.57 7.30 -7.47
C GLN A 74 26.68 8.30 -6.74
N THR A 75 25.99 9.19 -7.45
CA THR A 75 24.94 10.01 -6.86
C THR A 75 23.61 9.32 -7.09
N ILE A 76 22.91 9.01 -5.99
CA ILE A 76 21.53 8.56 -5.98
C ILE A 76 20.73 9.67 -5.30
N GLN A 77 19.56 10.00 -5.84
CA GLN A 77 18.64 10.97 -5.26
C GLN A 77 17.25 10.35 -5.20
N SER A 78 16.67 10.26 -3.99
CA SER A 78 15.25 9.92 -3.83
C SER A 78 14.38 11.16 -4.09
N VAL A 79 13.25 10.96 -4.78
CA VAL A 79 12.20 11.95 -5.02
C VAL A 79 10.84 11.25 -4.97
N VAL A 80 9.87 11.77 -4.22
CA VAL A 80 8.47 11.27 -4.22
C VAL A 80 7.69 11.88 -5.39
N THR A 81 6.75 11.13 -5.97
CA THR A 81 5.83 11.63 -7.00
C THR A 81 5.02 12.84 -6.50
N LYS A 82 4.64 13.73 -7.42
CA LYS A 82 3.75 14.85 -7.07
C LYS A 82 2.41 14.31 -6.57
N MET A 83 2.07 14.65 -5.34
CA MET A 83 0.82 14.26 -4.69
C MET A 83 -0.27 15.32 -4.90
N ASP A 84 -1.54 14.87 -4.98
CA ASP A 84 -2.71 15.72 -4.76
C ASP A 84 -2.97 15.95 -3.25
N GLU A 85 -3.92 16.82 -2.91
CA GLU A 85 -4.25 17.16 -1.52
C GLU A 85 -4.66 15.94 -0.69
N VAL A 86 -5.37 14.99 -1.30
CA VAL A 86 -5.80 13.76 -0.62
C VAL A 86 -4.60 12.86 -0.36
N GLN A 87 -3.71 12.72 -1.34
CA GLN A 87 -2.48 11.93 -1.21
C GLN A 87 -1.53 12.51 -0.18
N GLN A 88 -1.36 13.83 -0.13
CA GLN A 88 -0.55 14.49 0.90
C GLN A 88 -1.12 14.18 2.30
N ARG A 89 -2.43 14.36 2.50
CA ARG A 89 -3.07 14.02 3.78
C ARG A 89 -2.92 12.53 4.15
N LEU A 90 -2.96 11.61 3.18
CA LEU A 90 -2.70 10.18 3.40
C LEU A 90 -1.23 9.92 3.77
N PHE A 91 -0.30 10.58 3.08
CA PHE A 91 1.15 10.47 3.31
C PHE A 91 1.52 10.91 4.73
N ASP A 92 0.98 12.04 5.17
CA ASP A 92 1.20 12.62 6.49
C ASP A 92 0.54 11.77 7.59
N LEU A 93 -0.73 11.37 7.42
CA LEU A 93 -1.48 10.55 8.38
C LEU A 93 -0.81 9.20 8.65
N PHE A 94 -0.27 8.56 7.62
CA PHE A 94 0.44 7.29 7.75
C PHE A 94 1.95 7.46 7.98
N LYS A 95 2.44 8.71 8.11
CA LYS A 95 3.85 9.07 8.34
C LYS A 95 4.77 8.37 7.34
N MET A 96 4.42 8.41 6.06
CA MET A 96 5.09 7.61 5.02
C MET A 96 6.54 8.05 4.76
N GLU A 97 6.89 9.29 5.10
CA GLU A 97 8.25 9.83 5.04
C GLU A 97 9.29 8.94 5.74
N GLN A 98 8.92 8.29 6.85
CA GLN A 98 9.82 7.41 7.61
C GLN A 98 10.27 6.14 6.86
N TYR A 99 9.65 5.85 5.71
CA TYR A 99 9.92 4.67 4.87
C TYR A 99 10.64 5.02 3.57
N LEU A 100 10.97 6.29 3.33
CA LEU A 100 11.76 6.71 2.17
C LEU A 100 13.23 6.29 2.33
N ALA A 101 13.88 6.01 1.21
CA ALA A 101 15.31 5.75 1.14
C ALA A 101 16.13 7.02 1.44
N SER A 102 16.99 6.93 2.44
CA SER A 102 17.95 7.98 2.85
C SER A 102 19.16 8.09 1.93
#